data_AF-A0A099NTG5-F1
#
_entry.id   AF-A0A099NTG5-F1
#
_cell.length_a   1.000
_cell.length_b   1.000
_cell.length_c   1.000
_cell.angle_alpha   90.00
_cell.angle_beta   90.00
_cell.angle_gamma   90.00
#
_symmetry.space_group_name_H-M   'P 1'
#
loop_
_entity.id
_entity.type
_entity.pdbx_description
1 polymer ?
#
loop_
_entity_poly.entity_id
_entity_poly.type
_entity_poly.pdbx_seq_one_letter_code
_entity_poly.pdbx_strand_id
1 'polypeptide(L)'
;MGAFNQHTSDINSYKLTPKKSIGKRKHSDSIDAHLNYNASFNPLGTSRTRMIKKNRNMNQIFGQKLSLSRLIETLDKEKLQNLVKNLINDNPELTDKIIESSPIITIDDALNELERKLDMILANIPYKVDITSDYSFLRVKTLVNDFFHSLSDYSLSFLPPVETDFTVSIKFLKRFLLEIFHNLPDFSAVEYKYYRNLTIEKFNLILENSITNYLNEKKQNLLLLINENWLDEFKQINELNNNSFMKIQLLLESEIDNYYNSGSLILNTEVSSAILD
;
A
#
# COMPACT_ATOMS: atom_id res chain seq x y z
N MET A 1 -15.16 70.19 5.23
CA MET A 1 -14.04 69.80 4.35
C MET A 1 -13.86 68.29 4.51
N GLY A 2 -13.76 67.43 3.50
CA GLY A 2 -13.25 67.62 2.12
C GLY A 2 -11.81 67.06 2.05
N ALA A 3 -11.42 66.16 1.14
CA ALA A 3 -12.17 65.54 0.04
C ALA A 3 -11.57 64.17 -0.40
N PHE A 4 -12.28 63.51 -1.32
CA PHE A 4 -11.92 62.36 -2.17
C PHE A 4 -10.44 62.24 -2.58
N ASN A 5 -9.92 60.99 -2.69
CA ASN A 5 -9.87 60.33 -4.01
C ASN A 5 -9.62 58.81 -3.99
N GLN A 6 -10.08 58.15 -5.06
CA GLN A 6 -9.88 56.73 -5.39
C GLN A 6 -8.99 56.61 -6.64
N HIS A 7 -8.25 55.51 -6.79
CA HIS A 7 -7.93 54.83 -8.06
C HIS A 7 -7.25 53.46 -7.71
N THR A 8 -7.81 52.30 -8.11
CA THR A 8 -7.46 51.47 -9.30
C THR A 8 -5.95 51.18 -9.45
N SER A 9 -5.41 50.04 -9.89
CA SER A 9 -5.89 48.88 -10.69
C SER A 9 -4.74 47.83 -10.73
N ASP A 10 -4.86 46.53 -11.05
CA ASP A 10 -6.02 45.71 -11.46
C ASP A 10 -5.80 44.20 -11.21
N ILE A 11 -6.81 43.36 -11.50
CA ILE A 11 -6.73 41.88 -11.49
C ILE A 11 -6.40 41.36 -12.90
N ASN A 12 -5.53 40.35 -13.03
CA ASN A 12 -5.38 39.59 -14.30
C ASN A 12 -5.31 38.08 -14.10
N SER A 13 -6.45 37.43 -14.24
CA SER A 13 -6.62 35.97 -14.23
C SER A 13 -7.05 35.47 -15.62
N TYR A 14 -6.10 34.96 -16.40
CA TYR A 14 -6.36 34.50 -17.77
C TYR A 14 -7.00 33.10 -17.81
N LYS A 15 -8.32 33.04 -17.61
CA LYS A 15 -9.14 31.88 -18.02
C LYS A 15 -9.49 32.00 -19.50
N LEU A 16 -8.89 31.15 -20.34
CA LEU A 16 -9.25 31.01 -21.75
C LEU A 16 -10.59 30.28 -21.90
N THR A 17 -11.58 30.94 -22.53
CA THR A 17 -12.86 30.33 -22.92
C THR A 17 -12.93 30.17 -24.46
N PRO A 18 -13.66 29.17 -24.98
CA PRO A 18 -13.61 28.82 -26.40
C PRO A 18 -14.44 29.75 -27.29
N LYS A 19 -13.88 30.15 -28.44
CA LYS A 19 -14.55 31.00 -29.43
C LYS A 19 -15.63 30.24 -30.20
N LYS A 20 -16.90 30.66 -30.06
CA LYS A 20 -18.01 30.26 -30.95
C LYS A 20 -17.89 30.97 -32.29
N SER A 21 -17.88 30.23 -33.41
CA SER A 21 -17.87 30.80 -34.75
C SER A 21 -19.28 31.20 -35.19
N ILE A 22 -19.46 32.48 -35.54
CA ILE A 22 -20.74 33.01 -36.03
C ILE A 22 -20.79 32.83 -37.55
N GLY A 23 -21.48 31.76 -38.01
CA GLY A 23 -21.86 31.59 -39.41
C GLY A 23 -23.10 32.42 -39.74
N LYS A 24 -22.94 33.48 -40.55
CA LYS A 24 -24.06 34.33 -40.98
C LYS A 24 -24.98 33.57 -41.95
N ARG A 25 -26.28 33.50 -41.61
CA ARG A 25 -27.33 32.96 -42.48
C ARG A 25 -27.49 33.87 -43.72
N LYS A 26 -27.70 33.28 -44.90
CA LYS A 26 -28.35 33.95 -46.03
C LYS A 26 -29.78 33.40 -46.16
N HIS A 27 -30.71 34.30 -46.44
CA HIS A 27 -32.14 34.05 -46.55
C HIS A 27 -32.55 34.37 -47.99
N SER A 28 -33.39 33.54 -48.59
CA SER A 28 -34.06 33.82 -49.86
C SER A 28 -35.37 33.06 -49.89
N ASP A 29 -36.46 33.77 -49.61
CA ASP A 29 -37.81 33.24 -49.77
C ASP A 29 -38.29 33.48 -51.19
N SER A 30 -38.88 32.46 -51.81
CA SER A 30 -39.96 32.63 -52.78
C SER A 30 -40.78 31.35 -52.86
N ILE A 31 -42.06 31.50 -52.50
CA ILE A 31 -43.11 30.50 -52.44
C ILE A 31 -43.57 30.15 -53.88
N ASP A 32 -43.82 28.88 -54.23
CA ASP A 32 -45.20 28.35 -54.28
C ASP A 32 -45.37 26.85 -54.65
N ALA A 33 -46.47 26.29 -54.11
CA ALA A 33 -47.40 25.29 -54.65
C ALA A 33 -47.05 23.80 -54.96
N HIS A 34 -48.03 22.96 -54.58
CA HIS A 34 -48.46 21.63 -55.08
C HIS A 34 -47.77 20.31 -54.62
N LEU A 35 -48.45 19.69 -53.65
CA LEU A 35 -48.84 18.26 -53.57
C LEU A 35 -48.25 17.26 -54.59
N ASN A 36 -47.60 16.19 -54.11
CA ASN A 36 -48.13 14.82 -54.32
C ASN A 36 -47.51 13.73 -53.42
N TYR A 37 -48.22 12.61 -53.31
CA TYR A 37 -47.82 11.42 -52.53
C TYR A 37 -46.97 10.42 -53.35
N ASN A 38 -46.33 9.50 -52.59
CA ASN A 38 -45.89 8.15 -52.96
C ASN A 38 -44.45 7.89 -53.43
N ALA A 39 -43.95 6.78 -52.89
CA ALA A 39 -42.66 6.14 -53.05
C ALA A 39 -42.23 5.79 -54.48
N SER A 40 -40.90 5.73 -54.69
CA SER A 40 -40.27 4.54 -55.28
C SER A 40 -38.75 4.48 -55.03
N PHE A 41 -38.23 3.25 -55.03
CA PHE A 41 -36.82 2.91 -54.84
C PHE A 41 -35.98 3.14 -56.10
N ASN A 42 -34.75 3.65 -55.93
CA ASN A 42 -33.55 3.40 -56.77
C ASN A 42 -33.61 3.88 -58.25
N PRO A 43 -32.48 3.93 -59.04
CA PRO A 43 -31.18 3.28 -58.82
C PRO A 43 -29.89 4.11 -59.09
N LEU A 44 -28.75 3.50 -58.69
CA LEU A 44 -27.40 3.61 -59.25
C LEU A 44 -26.93 4.97 -59.84
N GLY A 45 -26.58 5.91 -58.97
CA GLY A 45 -25.60 6.96 -59.30
C GLY A 45 -24.16 6.46 -59.10
N THR A 46 -23.42 6.21 -60.18
CA THR A 46 -22.01 5.75 -60.12
C THR A 46 -21.05 6.87 -59.69
N SER A 47 -21.15 7.27 -58.42
CA SER A 47 -20.18 8.20 -57.83
C SER A 47 -18.83 7.51 -57.68
N ARG A 48 -18.01 7.65 -58.73
CA ARG A 48 -16.56 7.41 -58.67
C ARG A 48 -15.98 8.40 -57.66
N THR A 49 -16.03 8.02 -56.38
CA THR A 49 -15.27 8.64 -55.32
C THR A 49 -13.82 8.50 -55.70
N ARG A 50 -13.27 9.56 -56.32
CA ARG A 50 -11.83 9.72 -56.52
C ARG A 50 -11.23 9.54 -55.15
N MET A 51 -10.61 8.38 -54.91
CA MET A 51 -9.78 8.17 -53.74
C MET A 51 -8.69 9.24 -53.85
N ILE A 52 -8.87 10.32 -53.09
CA ILE A 52 -7.83 11.34 -52.91
C ILE A 52 -6.72 10.58 -52.21
N LYS A 53 -5.75 10.10 -52.99
CA LYS A 53 -4.46 9.67 -52.48
C LYS A 53 -3.96 10.83 -51.66
N LYS A 54 -4.09 10.71 -50.34
CA LYS A 54 -3.59 11.67 -49.37
C LYS A 54 -2.08 11.56 -49.47
N ASN A 55 -1.51 12.27 -50.44
CA ASN A 55 -0.08 12.56 -50.53
C ASN A 55 0.27 13.34 -49.27
N ARG A 56 0.53 12.59 -48.20
CA ARG A 56 1.30 13.08 -47.07
C ARG A 56 2.66 13.37 -47.70
N ASN A 57 2.97 14.65 -47.88
CA ASN A 57 4.29 15.06 -48.35
C ASN A 57 5.31 14.49 -47.37
N MET A 58 6.02 13.41 -47.73
CA MET A 58 6.92 12.71 -46.80
C MET A 58 8.12 13.58 -46.36
N ASN A 59 8.29 14.74 -46.99
CA ASN A 59 9.36 15.70 -46.72
C ASN A 59 8.89 16.91 -45.89
N GLN A 60 7.69 16.86 -45.29
CA GLN A 60 7.22 17.90 -44.36
C GLN A 60 7.26 17.37 -42.93
N ILE A 61 8.19 17.91 -42.13
CA ILE A 61 8.31 17.62 -40.70
C ILE A 61 7.17 18.35 -39.96
N PHE A 62 6.35 17.60 -39.24
CA PHE A 62 5.30 18.13 -38.38
C PHE A 62 5.53 17.68 -36.93
N GLY A 63 5.23 18.55 -35.97
CA GLY A 63 5.25 18.17 -34.56
C GLY A 63 4.19 17.11 -34.26
N GLN A 64 4.59 16.01 -33.62
CA GLN A 64 3.71 14.94 -33.16
C GLN A 64 3.64 14.96 -31.63
N LYS A 65 2.49 14.61 -31.06
CA LYS A 65 2.38 14.37 -29.60
C LYS A 65 3.33 13.24 -29.18
N LEU A 66 3.98 13.40 -28.02
CA LEU A 66 4.87 12.38 -27.46
C LEU A 66 4.09 11.05 -27.26
N SER A 67 4.74 9.92 -27.49
CA SER A 67 4.11 8.61 -27.22
C SER A 67 4.05 8.34 -25.73
N LEU A 68 3.03 7.57 -25.30
CA LEU A 68 2.82 7.24 -23.89
C LEU A 68 4.06 6.61 -23.24
N SER A 69 4.73 5.68 -23.95
CA SER A 69 5.96 5.05 -23.48
C SER A 69 7.05 6.07 -23.15
N ARG A 70 7.21 7.12 -23.97
CA ARG A 70 8.24 8.17 -23.78
C ARG A 70 7.83 9.19 -22.72
N LEU A 71 6.52 9.35 -22.47
CA LEU A 71 6.05 10.12 -21.33
C LEU A 71 6.36 9.39 -20.02
N ILE A 72 6.01 8.10 -19.91
CA ILE A 72 6.28 7.27 -18.73
C ILE A 72 7.79 7.19 -18.44
N GLU A 73 8.62 7.04 -19.47
CA GLU A 73 10.10 7.02 -19.40
C GLU A 73 10.70 8.33 -18.83
N THR A 74 9.96 9.45 -18.86
CA THR A 74 10.40 10.72 -18.25
C THR A 74 9.88 10.96 -16.83
N LEU A 75 9.10 10.04 -16.26
CA LEU A 75 8.59 10.14 -14.89
C LEU A 75 9.55 9.49 -13.89
N ASP A 76 9.75 10.15 -12.75
CA ASP A 76 10.36 9.52 -11.58
C ASP A 76 9.36 8.63 -10.82
N LYS A 77 9.86 7.85 -9.86
CA LYS A 77 9.08 6.91 -9.05
C LYS A 77 7.84 7.58 -8.42
N GLU A 78 8.00 8.78 -7.87
CA GLU A 78 6.93 9.51 -7.18
C GLU A 78 5.86 10.01 -8.16
N LYS A 79 6.25 10.62 -9.28
CA LYS A 79 5.31 11.06 -10.33
C LYS A 79 4.58 9.87 -10.96
N LEU A 80 5.25 8.74 -11.15
CA LEU A 80 4.61 7.53 -11.68
C LEU A 80 3.59 6.96 -10.68
N GLN A 81 3.94 6.85 -9.40
CA GLN A 81 3.00 6.44 -8.34
C GLN A 81 1.79 7.39 -8.25
N ASN A 82 2.02 8.70 -8.27
CA ASN A 82 0.95 9.69 -8.23
C ASN A 82 0.07 9.67 -9.49
N LEU A 83 0.64 9.43 -10.67
CA LEU A 83 -0.12 9.24 -11.91
C LEU A 83 -1.04 8.01 -11.82
N VAL A 84 -0.51 6.88 -11.33
CA VAL A 84 -1.30 5.65 -11.17
C VAL A 84 -2.42 5.84 -10.13
N LYS A 85 -2.12 6.46 -8.96
CA LYS A 85 -3.13 6.78 -7.94
C LYS A 85 -4.25 7.66 -8.50
N ASN A 86 -3.92 8.72 -9.23
CA ASN A 86 -4.92 9.59 -9.85
C ASN A 86 -5.75 8.85 -10.91
N LEU A 87 -5.12 8.00 -11.72
CA LEU A 87 -5.79 7.21 -12.74
C LEU A 87 -6.80 6.22 -12.14
N ILE A 88 -6.46 5.58 -11.01
CA ILE A 88 -7.38 4.73 -10.23
C ILE A 88 -8.53 5.55 -9.63
N ASN A 89 -8.24 6.71 -9.05
CA ASN A 89 -9.27 7.59 -8.47
C ASN A 89 -10.28 8.07 -9.53
N ASP A 90 -9.81 8.36 -10.75
CA ASP A 90 -10.65 8.78 -11.88
C ASP A 90 -11.41 7.60 -12.52
N ASN A 91 -10.91 6.36 -12.41
CA ASN A 91 -11.46 5.15 -13.05
C ASN A 91 -11.40 3.94 -12.09
N PRO A 92 -12.29 3.86 -11.08
CA PRO A 92 -12.23 2.83 -10.04
C PRO A 92 -12.31 1.39 -10.56
N GLU A 93 -12.90 1.16 -11.74
CA GLU A 93 -12.99 -0.16 -12.40
C GLU A 93 -11.64 -0.76 -12.83
N LEU A 94 -10.54 -0.01 -12.67
CA LEU A 94 -9.19 -0.49 -12.91
C LEU A 94 -8.51 -1.03 -11.65
N THR A 95 -9.08 -0.81 -10.46
CA THR A 95 -8.52 -1.25 -9.17
C THR A 95 -8.26 -2.75 -9.16
N ASP A 96 -9.30 -3.56 -9.41
CA ASP A 96 -9.21 -5.02 -9.36
C ASP A 96 -8.18 -5.58 -10.37
N LYS A 97 -8.16 -5.01 -11.59
CA LYS A 97 -7.20 -5.39 -12.65
C LYS A 97 -5.76 -5.05 -12.28
N ILE A 98 -5.56 -3.91 -11.62
CA ILE A 98 -4.23 -3.50 -11.16
C ILE A 98 -3.77 -4.45 -10.05
N ILE A 99 -4.64 -4.78 -9.10
CA ILE A 99 -4.36 -5.76 -8.03
C ILE A 99 -4.02 -7.14 -8.64
N GLU A 100 -4.84 -7.66 -9.55
CA GLU A 100 -4.62 -8.94 -10.24
C GLU A 100 -3.29 -8.97 -11.04
N SER A 101 -2.90 -7.83 -11.62
CA SER A 101 -1.64 -7.68 -12.36
C SER A 101 -0.42 -7.36 -11.48
N SER A 102 -0.61 -7.08 -10.20
CA SER A 102 0.47 -6.69 -9.28
C SER A 102 1.21 -7.92 -8.75
N PRO A 103 2.54 -7.81 -8.52
CA PRO A 103 3.26 -8.86 -7.83
C PRO A 103 2.76 -9.00 -6.39
N ILE A 104 2.72 -10.24 -5.89
CA ILE A 104 2.45 -10.53 -4.48
C ILE A 104 3.58 -9.91 -3.64
N ILE A 105 3.22 -9.15 -2.60
CA ILE A 105 4.16 -8.50 -1.70
C ILE A 105 4.84 -9.57 -0.83
N THR A 106 6.17 -9.61 -0.84
CA THR A 106 6.92 -10.53 0.04
C THR A 106 7.15 -9.93 1.43
N ILE A 107 7.49 -10.79 2.41
CA ILE A 107 7.93 -10.35 3.74
C ILE A 107 9.11 -9.38 3.63
N ASP A 108 10.07 -9.67 2.73
CA ASP A 108 11.25 -8.83 2.53
C ASP A 108 10.88 -7.46 1.94
N ASP A 109 9.98 -7.38 0.96
CA ASP A 109 9.52 -6.11 0.40
C ASP A 109 8.86 -5.22 1.47
N ALA A 110 8.02 -5.81 2.32
CA ALA A 110 7.35 -5.09 3.40
C ALA A 110 8.33 -4.61 4.48
N LEU A 111 9.27 -5.45 4.91
CA LEU A 111 10.29 -5.07 5.90
C LEU A 111 11.24 -4.00 5.35
N ASN A 112 11.72 -4.13 4.11
CA ASN A 112 12.58 -3.14 3.46
C ASN A 112 11.92 -1.76 3.37
N GLU A 113 10.62 -1.69 3.07
CA GLU A 113 9.88 -0.41 3.00
C GLU A 113 9.60 0.18 4.40
N LEU A 114 9.40 -0.66 5.42
CA LEU A 114 9.29 -0.23 6.82
C LEU A 114 10.64 0.27 7.37
N GLU A 115 11.75 -0.41 7.08
CA GLU A 115 13.12 0.01 7.42
C GLU A 115 13.45 1.34 6.73
N ARG A 116 13.15 1.48 5.44
CA ARG A 116 13.30 2.76 4.71
C ARG A 116 12.51 3.91 5.35
N LYS A 117 11.32 3.64 5.89
CA LYS A 117 10.51 4.63 6.63
C LYS A 117 11.11 4.95 8.00
N LEU A 118 11.68 3.96 8.70
CA LEU A 118 12.45 4.16 9.93
C LEU A 118 13.69 5.04 9.69
N ASP A 119 14.48 4.75 8.66
CA ASP A 119 15.63 5.58 8.25
C ASP A 119 15.23 7.02 7.96
N MET A 120 14.11 7.23 7.26
CA MET A 120 13.57 8.57 7.03
C MET A 120 13.17 9.27 8.33
N ILE A 121 12.62 8.56 9.32
CA ILE A 121 12.35 9.13 10.66
C ILE A 121 13.69 9.54 11.30
N LEU A 122 14.65 8.60 11.42
CA LEU A 122 15.93 8.82 12.08
C LEU A 122 16.73 9.98 11.46
N ALA A 123 16.79 10.06 10.13
CA ALA A 123 17.50 11.11 9.41
C ALA A 123 16.89 12.53 9.57
N ASN A 124 15.61 12.63 9.97
CA ASN A 124 14.91 13.90 10.17
C ASN A 124 14.84 14.34 11.65
N ILE A 125 15.44 13.57 12.58
CA ILE A 125 15.54 13.95 14.00
C ILE A 125 16.59 15.07 14.16
N PRO A 126 16.31 16.15 14.92
CA PRO A 126 17.24 17.28 15.06
C PRO A 126 18.48 16.95 15.91
N TYR A 127 19.67 16.91 15.28
CA TYR A 127 20.98 16.56 15.86
C TYR A 127 21.44 17.27 17.17
N LYS A 128 20.72 18.28 17.67
CA LYS A 128 21.10 19.09 18.85
C LYS A 128 20.00 19.21 19.90
N VAL A 129 18.94 18.42 19.78
CA VAL A 129 17.85 18.35 20.76
C VAL A 129 17.77 16.91 21.24
N ASP A 130 17.34 16.70 22.47
CA ASP A 130 17.02 15.37 22.98
C ASP A 130 16.02 14.68 22.01
N ILE A 131 16.40 13.47 21.58
CA ILE A 131 15.60 12.61 20.70
C ILE A 131 14.25 12.35 21.34
N THR A 132 14.20 12.17 22.66
CA THR A 132 12.97 11.87 23.40
C THR A 132 12.03 13.08 23.52
N SER A 133 12.46 14.28 23.16
CA SER A 133 11.65 15.49 23.38
C SER A 133 10.43 15.59 22.46
N ASP A 134 9.37 16.26 22.94
CA ASP A 134 8.17 16.54 22.14
C ASP A 134 8.49 17.36 20.88
N TYR A 135 9.52 18.22 20.93
CA TYR A 135 9.96 18.99 19.75
C TYR A 135 10.55 18.07 18.66
N SER A 136 11.37 17.08 19.05
CA SER A 136 11.91 16.08 18.13
C SER A 136 10.77 15.26 17.51
N PHE A 137 9.80 14.81 18.30
CA PHE A 137 8.61 14.13 17.80
C PHE A 137 7.81 14.99 16.80
N LEU A 138 7.50 16.25 17.14
CA LEU A 138 6.73 17.14 16.26
C LEU A 138 7.38 17.37 14.89
N ARG A 139 8.70 17.25 14.77
CA ARG A 139 9.42 17.34 13.49
C ARG A 139 9.22 16.13 12.59
N VAL A 140 9.15 14.93 13.17
CA VAL A 140 9.01 13.66 12.44
C VAL A 140 7.60 13.08 12.48
N LYS A 141 6.66 13.72 13.18
CA LYS A 141 5.29 13.22 13.41
C LYS A 141 4.59 12.71 12.13
N THR A 142 4.74 13.40 11.00
CA THR A 142 4.15 12.95 9.73
C THR A 142 4.76 11.63 9.23
N LEU A 143 6.07 11.45 9.36
CA LEU A 143 6.81 10.24 9.00
C LEU A 143 6.48 9.09 9.97
N VAL A 144 6.38 9.38 11.27
CA VAL A 144 5.99 8.41 12.30
C VAL A 144 4.56 7.91 12.08
N ASN A 145 3.63 8.83 11.77
CA ASN A 145 2.26 8.44 11.44
C ASN A 145 2.20 7.62 10.14
N ASP A 146 2.94 8.00 9.09
CA ASP A 146 3.04 7.21 7.86
C ASP A 146 3.63 5.81 8.10
N PHE A 147 4.64 5.69 8.96
CA PHE A 147 5.20 4.40 9.40
C PHE A 147 4.14 3.52 10.09
N PHE A 148 3.41 4.03 11.09
CA PHE A 148 2.41 3.23 11.80
C PHE A 148 1.19 2.85 10.94
N HIS A 149 0.75 3.71 10.00
CA HIS A 149 -0.27 3.31 9.02
C HIS A 149 0.25 2.21 8.09
N SER A 150 1.46 2.37 7.54
CA SER A 150 2.08 1.35 6.68
C SER A 150 2.28 0.02 7.42
N LEU A 151 2.68 0.06 8.68
CA LEU A 151 2.80 -1.11 9.54
C LEU A 151 1.45 -1.81 9.72
N SER A 152 0.38 -1.06 9.97
CA SER A 152 -0.97 -1.60 10.05
C SER A 152 -1.37 -2.30 8.74
N ASP A 153 -1.17 -1.66 7.59
CA ASP A 153 -1.55 -2.20 6.29
C ASP A 153 -0.77 -3.49 5.95
N TYR A 154 0.55 -3.50 6.16
CA TYR A 154 1.37 -4.71 5.96
C TYR A 154 1.04 -5.82 6.95
N SER A 155 0.88 -5.50 8.24
CA SER A 155 0.47 -6.48 9.26
C SER A 155 -0.84 -7.16 8.90
N LEU A 156 -1.85 -6.40 8.44
CA LEU A 156 -3.15 -6.96 8.03
C LEU A 156 -3.05 -7.83 6.77
N SER A 157 -2.13 -7.53 5.86
CA SER A 157 -1.90 -8.35 4.65
C SER A 157 -1.33 -9.74 4.96
N PHE A 158 -0.61 -9.91 6.07
CA PHE A 158 -0.03 -11.19 6.49
C PHE A 158 -0.87 -11.92 7.54
N LEU A 159 -2.17 -11.63 7.63
CA LEU A 159 -3.08 -12.25 8.60
C LEU A 159 -4.30 -12.93 7.97
N PRO A 160 -4.88 -13.94 8.65
CA PRO A 160 -6.15 -14.52 8.23
C PRO A 160 -7.28 -13.47 8.20
N PRO A 161 -8.16 -13.48 7.19
CA PRO A 161 -8.33 -14.52 6.16
C PRO A 161 -7.51 -14.29 4.87
N VAL A 162 -6.63 -13.28 4.81
CA VAL A 162 -5.85 -12.94 3.60
C VAL A 162 -4.70 -13.92 3.41
N GLU A 163 -3.88 -14.09 4.44
CA GLU A 163 -2.87 -15.14 4.53
C GLU A 163 -3.37 -16.26 5.44
N THR A 164 -3.26 -17.51 4.99
CA THR A 164 -3.71 -18.68 5.75
C THR A 164 -2.58 -19.40 6.46
N ASP A 165 -1.33 -19.25 6.00
CA ASP A 165 -0.19 -19.87 6.67
C ASP A 165 0.29 -19.02 7.85
N PHE A 166 -0.05 -19.46 9.07
CA PHE A 166 0.41 -18.84 10.32
C PHE A 166 1.94 -18.72 10.41
N THR A 167 2.70 -19.59 9.71
CA THR A 167 4.17 -19.51 9.65
C THR A 167 4.63 -18.20 8.99
N VAL A 168 3.92 -17.74 7.95
CA VAL A 168 4.19 -16.46 7.26
C VAL A 168 3.94 -15.29 8.21
N SER A 169 2.80 -15.29 8.91
CA SER A 169 2.44 -14.28 9.92
C SER A 169 3.48 -14.19 11.04
N ILE A 170 3.83 -15.33 11.64
CA ILE A 170 4.80 -15.42 12.75
C ILE A 170 6.19 -14.97 12.26
N LYS A 171 6.63 -15.40 11.07
CA LYS A 171 7.92 -15.02 10.49
C LYS A 171 8.02 -13.52 10.23
N PHE A 172 6.97 -12.89 9.67
CA PHE A 172 6.93 -11.44 9.47
C PHE A 172 7.04 -10.70 10.80
N LEU A 173 6.21 -11.05 11.79
CA LEU A 173 6.18 -10.35 13.09
C LEU A 173 7.49 -10.56 13.87
N LYS A 174 8.03 -11.78 13.89
CA LYS A 174 9.31 -12.11 14.52
C LYS A 174 10.44 -11.23 13.96
N ARG A 175 10.57 -11.19 12.63
CA ARG A 175 11.58 -10.36 11.94
C ARG A 175 11.36 -8.87 12.19
N PHE A 176 10.14 -8.37 12.06
CA PHE A 176 9.84 -6.96 12.37
C PHE A 176 10.26 -6.57 13.79
N LEU A 177 9.99 -7.42 14.79
CA LEU A 177 10.37 -7.15 16.18
C LEU A 177 11.90 -7.21 16.40
N LEU A 178 12.59 -8.15 15.74
CA LEU A 178 14.05 -8.33 15.82
C LEU A 178 14.85 -7.31 14.99
N GLU A 179 14.32 -6.80 13.88
CA GLU A 179 15.06 -5.97 12.92
C GLU A 179 14.68 -4.47 13.06
N ILE A 180 13.40 -4.15 13.25
CA ILE A 180 12.87 -2.78 13.08
C ILE A 180 12.31 -2.20 14.39
N PHE A 181 11.46 -2.93 15.12
CA PHE A 181 10.66 -2.34 16.20
C PHE A 181 11.50 -1.83 17.39
N HIS A 182 12.57 -2.54 17.74
CA HIS A 182 13.48 -2.15 18.82
C HIS A 182 14.34 -0.91 18.48
N ASN A 183 14.51 -0.62 17.18
CA ASN A 183 15.26 0.55 16.69
C ASN A 183 14.42 1.84 16.63
N LEU A 184 13.12 1.77 16.95
CA LEU A 184 12.26 2.95 17.00
C LEU A 184 12.64 3.89 18.16
N PRO A 185 12.78 5.21 17.94
CA PRO A 185 13.11 6.16 19.00
C PRO A 185 12.08 6.20 20.14
N ASP A 186 12.52 6.35 21.39
CA ASP A 186 11.60 6.49 22.52
C ASP A 186 11.15 7.95 22.72
N PHE A 187 10.20 8.43 21.90
CA PHE A 187 9.65 9.77 22.06
C PHE A 187 8.77 9.87 23.33
N SER A 188 8.97 10.94 24.10
CA SER A 188 8.20 11.21 25.31
C SER A 188 6.71 11.49 25.04
N ALA A 189 6.38 11.94 23.83
CA ALA A 189 5.07 12.36 23.39
C ALA A 189 3.99 11.29 23.60
N VAL A 190 2.86 11.70 24.19
CA VAL A 190 1.74 10.81 24.55
C VAL A 190 1.16 10.09 23.34
N GLU A 191 1.03 10.77 22.21
CA GLU A 191 0.53 10.22 20.94
C GLU A 191 1.43 9.09 20.40
N TYR A 192 2.76 9.28 20.45
CA TYR A 192 3.70 8.25 20.05
C TYR A 192 3.63 7.03 20.98
N LYS A 193 3.65 7.27 22.30
CA LYS A 193 3.52 6.20 23.31
C LYS A 193 2.22 5.42 23.15
N TYR A 194 1.12 6.08 22.78
CA TYR A 194 -0.13 5.41 22.44
C TYR A 194 0.04 4.44 21.25
N TYR A 195 0.57 4.89 20.11
CA TYR A 195 0.78 4.00 18.95
C TYR A 195 1.78 2.87 19.24
N ARG A 196 2.88 3.14 19.97
CA ARG A 196 3.86 2.13 20.36
C ARG A 196 3.24 1.06 21.28
N ASN A 197 2.47 1.48 22.29
CA ASN A 197 1.80 0.56 23.22
C ASN A 197 0.67 -0.22 22.52
N LEU A 198 -0.07 0.42 21.62
CA LEU A 198 -1.09 -0.23 20.79
C LEU A 198 -0.46 -1.32 19.90
N THR A 199 0.69 -1.03 19.29
CA THR A 199 1.45 -2.01 18.49
C THR A 199 1.85 -3.21 19.34
N ILE A 200 2.41 -2.99 20.54
CA ILE A 200 2.75 -4.05 21.50
C ILE A 200 1.52 -4.89 21.88
N GLU A 201 0.40 -4.26 22.21
CA GLU A 201 -0.84 -4.95 22.59
C GLU A 201 -1.37 -5.83 21.46
N LYS A 202 -1.48 -5.28 20.24
CA LYS A 202 -1.98 -6.02 19.09
C LYS A 202 -1.02 -7.12 18.66
N PHE A 203 0.29 -6.88 18.67
CA PHE A 203 1.26 -7.88 18.23
C PHE A 203 1.35 -9.04 19.23
N ASN A 204 1.22 -8.79 20.54
CA ASN A 204 1.04 -9.86 21.52
C ASN A 204 -0.18 -10.73 21.19
N LEU A 205 -1.35 -10.12 21.00
CA LEU A 205 -2.59 -10.85 20.70
C LEU A 205 -2.53 -11.61 19.37
N ILE A 206 -1.91 -11.01 18.35
CA ILE A 206 -1.74 -11.65 17.03
C ILE A 206 -0.78 -12.84 17.13
N LEU A 207 0.36 -12.70 17.81
CA LEU A 207 1.34 -13.77 17.99
C LEU A 207 0.77 -14.92 18.84
N GLU A 208 0.10 -14.61 19.96
CA GLU A 208 -0.57 -15.59 20.82
C GLU A 208 -1.57 -16.44 20.02
N ASN A 209 -2.47 -15.80 19.27
CA ASN A 209 -3.43 -16.49 18.41
C ASN A 209 -2.75 -17.30 17.29
N SER A 210 -1.74 -16.72 16.61
CA SER A 210 -1.08 -17.37 15.48
C SER A 210 -0.28 -18.60 15.92
N ILE A 211 0.47 -18.49 17.03
CA ILE A 211 1.25 -19.60 17.60
C ILE A 211 0.32 -20.70 18.12
N THR A 212 -0.75 -20.33 18.84
CA THR A 212 -1.73 -21.30 19.35
C THR A 212 -2.41 -22.06 18.22
N ASN A 213 -2.85 -21.37 17.15
CA ASN A 213 -3.43 -22.02 15.98
C ASN A 213 -2.41 -22.91 15.25
N TYR A 214 -1.19 -22.41 15.03
CA TYR A 214 -0.10 -23.17 14.40
C TYR A 214 0.25 -24.45 15.16
N LEU A 215 0.30 -24.42 16.50
CA LEU A 215 0.52 -25.63 17.32
C LEU A 215 -0.67 -26.59 17.28
N ASN A 216 -1.90 -26.07 17.25
CA ASN A 216 -3.12 -26.87 17.18
C ASN A 216 -3.33 -27.58 15.82
N GLU A 217 -2.83 -27.02 14.71
CA GLU A 217 -2.97 -27.64 13.39
C GLU A 217 -2.30 -29.02 13.30
N LYS A 218 -1.06 -29.15 13.78
CA LYS A 218 -0.28 -30.39 13.71
C LYS A 218 0.66 -30.50 14.90
N LYS A 219 0.61 -31.62 15.62
CA LYS A 219 1.56 -31.94 16.71
C LYS A 219 3.03 -31.94 16.28
N GLN A 220 3.32 -32.12 14.98
CA GLN A 220 4.67 -32.05 14.42
C GLN A 220 5.24 -30.61 14.37
N ASN A 221 4.39 -29.59 14.38
CA ASN A 221 4.79 -28.19 14.31
C ASN A 221 5.60 -27.77 15.56
N LEU A 222 5.36 -28.41 16.71
CA LEU A 222 6.12 -28.21 17.94
C LEU A 222 7.57 -28.72 17.82
N LEU A 223 7.80 -29.82 17.09
CA LEU A 223 9.15 -30.29 16.76
C LEU A 223 9.86 -29.32 15.82
N LEU A 224 9.14 -28.75 14.84
CA LEU A 224 9.70 -27.73 13.94
C LEU A 224 10.12 -26.49 14.73
N LEU A 225 9.27 -26.02 15.65
CA LEU A 225 9.50 -24.86 16.51
C LEU A 225 10.76 -25.03 17.37
N ILE A 226 10.97 -26.22 17.94
CA ILE A 226 12.18 -26.57 18.70
C ILE A 226 13.40 -26.58 17.78
N ASN A 227 13.32 -27.23 16.61
CA ASN A 227 14.44 -27.32 15.66
C ASN A 227 14.86 -25.97 15.06
N GLU A 228 13.91 -25.04 14.89
CA GLU A 228 14.15 -23.68 14.41
C GLU A 228 14.53 -22.69 15.52
N ASN A 229 14.69 -23.16 16.77
CA ASN A 229 15.08 -22.37 17.95
C ASN A 229 14.20 -21.13 18.22
N TRP A 230 12.90 -21.18 17.91
CA TRP A 230 12.00 -20.03 18.09
C TRP A 230 12.00 -19.49 19.52
N LEU A 231 12.18 -20.36 20.52
CA LEU A 231 12.25 -19.96 21.92
C LEU A 231 13.37 -18.93 22.17
N ASP A 232 14.54 -19.10 21.56
CA ASP A 232 15.68 -18.20 21.78
C ASP A 232 15.51 -16.89 21.00
N GLU A 233 14.91 -16.93 19.81
CA GLU A 233 14.50 -15.73 19.08
C GLU A 233 13.45 -14.92 19.85
N PHE A 234 12.47 -15.59 20.49
CA PHE A 234 11.47 -14.91 21.33
C PHE A 234 12.03 -14.38 22.64
N LYS A 235 13.04 -15.02 23.26
CA LYS A 235 13.81 -14.44 24.35
C LYS A 235 14.52 -13.16 23.90
N GLN A 236 15.22 -13.19 22.76
CA GLN A 236 15.89 -12.03 22.19
C GLN A 236 14.90 -10.88 21.89
N ILE A 237 13.74 -11.18 21.31
CA ILE A 237 12.64 -10.20 21.14
C ILE A 237 12.23 -9.59 22.48
N ASN A 238 12.09 -10.41 23.51
CA ASN A 238 11.60 -9.98 24.82
C ASN A 238 12.63 -9.06 25.53
N GLU A 239 13.92 -9.42 25.46
CA GLU A 239 15.03 -8.60 25.96
C GLU A 239 15.12 -7.24 25.25
N LEU A 240 15.11 -7.23 23.91
CA LEU A 240 15.19 -6.01 23.10
C LEU A 240 13.98 -5.07 23.31
N ASN A 241 12.83 -5.61 23.74
CA ASN A 241 11.58 -4.87 23.85
C ASN A 241 11.11 -4.69 25.31
N ASN A 242 12.04 -4.59 26.26
CA ASN A 242 11.76 -4.26 27.67
C ASN A 242 10.73 -5.21 28.33
N ASN A 243 10.83 -6.51 28.05
CA ASN A 243 9.92 -7.56 28.52
C ASN A 243 8.45 -7.45 28.05
N SER A 244 8.19 -6.67 26.98
CA SER A 244 6.83 -6.43 26.48
C SER A 244 6.15 -7.65 25.84
N PHE A 245 6.89 -8.74 25.58
CA PHE A 245 6.42 -9.95 24.89
C PHE A 245 6.55 -11.22 25.77
N MET A 246 6.76 -11.06 27.08
CA MET A 246 6.99 -12.14 28.04
C MET A 246 5.92 -13.24 28.01
N LYS A 247 4.67 -12.88 27.71
CA LYS A 247 3.56 -13.84 27.59
C LYS A 247 3.82 -14.90 26.51
N ILE A 248 4.39 -14.51 25.39
CA ILE A 248 4.68 -15.41 24.26
C ILE A 248 5.86 -16.32 24.63
N GLN A 249 6.89 -15.79 25.29
CA GLN A 249 7.99 -16.59 25.80
C GLN A 249 7.48 -17.67 26.78
N LEU A 250 6.66 -17.29 27.76
CA LEU A 250 6.08 -18.23 28.73
C LEU A 250 5.16 -19.27 28.08
N LEU A 251 4.38 -18.88 27.06
CA LEU A 251 3.57 -19.82 26.28
C LEU A 251 4.46 -20.90 25.64
N LEU A 252 5.52 -20.48 24.93
CA LEU A 252 6.45 -21.39 24.27
C LEU A 252 7.22 -22.28 25.26
N GLU A 253 7.70 -21.73 26.37
CA GLU A 253 8.33 -22.50 27.45
C GLU A 253 7.37 -23.58 27.97
N SER A 254 6.11 -23.24 28.24
CA SER A 254 5.12 -24.19 28.75
C SER A 254 4.77 -25.32 27.75
N GLU A 255 4.68 -25.02 26.46
CA GLU A 255 4.39 -26.02 25.43
C GLU A 255 5.58 -26.96 25.17
N ILE A 256 6.81 -26.43 25.21
CA ILE A 256 8.04 -27.22 25.11
C ILE A 256 8.20 -28.14 26.33
N ASP A 257 7.95 -27.64 27.54
CA ASP A 257 7.97 -28.46 28.77
C ASP A 257 6.87 -29.53 28.73
N ASN A 258 5.66 -29.19 28.28
CA ASN A 258 4.57 -30.16 28.08
C ASN A 258 4.95 -31.28 27.10
N TYR A 259 5.70 -30.96 26.03
CA TYR A 259 6.20 -31.95 25.09
C TYR A 259 7.20 -32.93 25.73
N TYR A 260 8.21 -32.43 26.44
CA TYR A 260 9.20 -33.29 27.12
C TYR A 260 8.57 -34.15 28.22
N ASN A 261 7.63 -33.59 28.98
CA ASN A 261 6.85 -34.33 29.99
C ASN A 261 5.97 -35.41 29.34
N SER A 262 5.31 -35.11 28.22
CA SER A 262 4.47 -36.06 27.48
C SER A 262 5.29 -37.19 26.83
N GLY A 263 6.47 -36.88 26.27
CA GLY A 263 7.39 -37.88 25.73
C GLY A 263 7.94 -38.82 26.82
N SER A 264 8.20 -38.28 28.01
CA SER A 264 8.65 -39.05 29.18
C SER A 264 7.58 -40.04 29.68
N LEU A 265 6.29 -39.71 29.57
CA LEU A 265 5.19 -40.62 29.90
C LEU A 265 5.10 -41.82 28.93
N ILE A 266 5.37 -41.62 27.63
CA ILE A 266 5.35 -42.70 26.64
C ILE A 266 6.47 -43.71 26.93
N LEU A 267 7.71 -43.24 27.14
CA LEU A 267 8.85 -44.10 27.46
C LEU A 267 8.65 -44.90 28.76
N ASN A 268 8.09 -44.27 29.81
CA ASN A 268 7.80 -44.96 31.06
C ASN A 268 6.67 -46.01 30.93
N THR A 269 5.77 -45.85 29.97
CA THR A 269 4.67 -46.82 29.73
C THR A 269 5.20 -48.09 29.06
N GLU A 270 6.07 -47.96 28.05
CA GLU A 270 6.68 -49.11 27.36
C GLU A 270 7.55 -49.96 28.30
N VAL A 271 8.36 -49.31 29.16
CA VAL A 271 9.16 -50.00 30.19
C VAL A 271 8.27 -50.70 31.23
N SER A 272 7.12 -50.11 31.59
CA SER A 272 6.19 -50.74 32.54
C SER A 272 5.45 -51.96 31.95
N SER A 273 5.16 -51.95 30.64
CA SER A 273 4.59 -53.12 29.95
C SER A 273 5.60 -54.26 29.75
N ALA A 274 6.89 -53.96 29.67
CA ALA A 274 7.96 -54.95 29.45
C ALA A 274 8.43 -55.68 30.73
N ILE A 275 7.80 -55.43 31.88
CA ILE A 275 8.16 -55.99 33.20
C ILE A 275 7.07 -56.97 33.73
N LEU A 276 6.03 -57.23 32.94
CA LEU A 276 4.87 -58.04 33.35
C LEU A 276 4.59 -59.30 32.49
N ASP A 277 5.50 -59.67 31.58
CA ASP A 277 5.53 -60.95 30.86
C ASP A 277 6.72 -61.84 31.31
#